data_AF-A0A9E8JUN2-F1
#
_entry.id   AF-A0A9E8JUN2-F1
#
_cell.length_a   1.000
_cell.length_b   1.000
_cell.length_c   1.000
_cell.angle_alpha   90.00
_cell.angle_beta   90.00
_cell.angle_gamma   90.00
#
_symmetry.space_group_name_H-M   'P 1'
#
loop_
_entity.id
_entity.type
_entity.pdbx_description
1 polymer ?
#
loop_
_entity_poly.entity_id
_entity_poly.type
_entity_poly.pdbx_seq_one_letter_code
_entity_poly.pdbx_strand_id
1 'polypeptide(L)' 'MRAPYFLLLTLCLLCCQMSSGVGYLTGLGHRSDHYICARSGGTCHFSSCPLFTKIEGTCYGGKAKCCL' A
#
# COMPACT_ATOMS: atom_id res chain seq x y z
N MET A 1 -21.87 21.99 32.91
CA MET A 1 -21.28 20.63 32.78
C MET A 1 -21.23 20.16 31.32
N ARG A 2 -20.55 20.90 30.43
CA ARG A 2 -20.39 20.52 29.00
C ARG A 2 -18.97 20.75 28.46
N ALA A 3 -18.18 21.57 29.16
CA ALA A 3 -16.77 21.83 28.87
C ALA A 3 -15.88 20.57 28.73
N PRO A 4 -16.00 19.51 29.57
CA PRO A 4 -15.12 18.34 29.40
C PRO A 4 -15.42 17.57 28.12
N TYR A 5 -16.66 17.64 27.61
CA TYR A 5 -17.08 16.95 26.40
C TYR A 5 -16.50 17.61 25.14
N PHE A 6 -16.46 18.96 25.12
CA PHE A 6 -15.81 19.70 24.04
C PHE A 6 -14.30 19.46 24.02
N LEU A 7 -13.67 19.35 25.18
CA LEU A 7 -12.24 19.07 25.31
C LEU A 7 -11.90 17.63 24.87
N LEU A 8 -12.78 16.66 25.17
CA LEU A 8 -12.65 15.29 24.69
C LEU A 8 -12.82 15.20 23.16
N LEU A 9 -13.76 15.96 22.61
CA LEU A 9 -14.05 16.00 21.17
C LEU A 9 -12.87 16.59 20.38
N THR A 10 -12.28 17.70 20.85
CA THR A 10 -11.10 18.30 20.22
C THR A 10 -9.88 17.39 20.30
N LEU A 11 -9.67 16.70 21.42
CA LEU A 11 -8.59 15.72 21.58
C LEU A 11 -8.75 14.54 20.60
N CYS A 12 -9.98 14.03 20.43
CA CYS A 12 -10.27 12.93 19.51
C CYS A 12 -10.00 13.33 18.04
N LEU A 13 -10.45 14.52 17.64
CA LEU A 13 -10.17 15.06 16.30
C LEU A 13 -8.67 15.26 16.05
N LEU A 14 -7.92 15.73 17.04
CA LEU A 14 -6.47 15.92 16.95
C LEU A 14 -5.73 14.58 16.79
N CYS A 15 -6.16 13.54 17.52
CA CYS A 15 -5.63 12.17 17.38
C CYS A 15 -5.90 11.59 15.98
N CYS A 16 -7.07 11.82 15.39
CA CYS A 16 -7.40 11.36 14.04
C CYS A 16 -6.55 12.07 12.96
N GLN A 17 -6.21 13.34 13.15
CA GLN A 17 -5.36 14.10 12.23
C GLN A 17 -3.89 13.67 12.28
N MET A 18 -3.37 13.32 13.46
CA MET A 18 -1.99 12.80 13.62
C MET A 18 -1.78 11.49 12.85
N SER A 19 -2.82 10.67 12.67
CA SER A 19 -2.73 9.43 11.88
C SER A 19 -2.94 9.64 10.37
N SER A 20 -3.46 10.79 9.94
CA SER A 20 -3.98 10.98 8.58
C SER A 20 -3.24 12.05 7.75
N GLY A 21 -2.21 12.70 8.31
CA GLY A 21 -1.51 13.81 7.64
C GLY A 21 -0.32 13.44 6.76
N VAL A 22 0.24 12.22 6.87
CA VAL A 22 1.47 11.79 6.13
C VAL A 22 1.27 10.43 5.43
N GLY A 23 0.03 9.94 5.34
CA GLY A 23 -0.28 8.66 4.69
C GLY A 23 -1.04 8.80 3.36
N TYR A 24 -1.85 9.85 3.21
CA TYR A 24 -2.79 9.95 2.09
C TYR A 24 -2.22 10.64 0.83
N LEU A 25 -1.23 11.52 0.97
CA LEU A 25 -0.63 12.22 -0.18
C LEU A 25 0.55 11.46 -0.81
N THR A 26 1.15 10.53 -0.08
CA THR A 26 2.22 9.64 -0.59
C THR A 26 1.67 8.42 -1.33
N GLY A 27 0.38 8.09 -1.16
CA GLY A 27 -0.28 6.91 -1.73
C GLY A 27 -0.84 7.08 -3.15
N LEU A 28 -0.95 8.30 -3.67
CA LEU A 28 -1.48 8.55 -5.03
C LEU A 28 -0.51 8.12 -6.15
N GLY A 29 0.75 7.83 -5.81
CA GLY A 29 1.77 7.39 -6.77
C GLY A 29 2.34 5.98 -6.54
N HIS A 30 2.12 5.37 -5.37
CA HIS A 30 2.66 4.05 -5.05
C HIS A 30 1.71 2.96 -5.58
N ARG A 31 1.71 2.78 -6.90
CA ARG A 31 1.03 1.63 -7.52
C ARG A 31 1.61 0.36 -6.90
N SER A 32 0.73 -0.55 -6.47
CA SER A 32 1.18 -1.83 -5.94
C SER A 32 2.03 -2.56 -6.98
N ASP A 33 3.07 -3.21 -6.51
CA ASP A 33 4.00 -3.99 -7.32
C ASP A 33 3.27 -5.09 -8.12
N HIS A 34 2.21 -5.67 -7.54
CA HIS A 34 1.28 -6.54 -8.26
C HIS A 34 0.57 -5.84 -9.43
N TYR A 35 0.04 -4.62 -9.23
CA TYR A 35 -0.61 -3.88 -10.31
C TYR A 35 0.37 -3.54 -11.44
N ILE A 36 1.60 -3.17 -11.09
CA ILE A 36 2.66 -2.91 -12.08
C ILE A 36 2.95 -4.20 -12.88
N CYS A 37 3.11 -5.33 -12.21
CA CYS A 37 3.35 -6.62 -12.85
C CYS A 37 2.25 -7.00 -13.86
N ALA A 38 0.99 -6.94 -13.42
CA ALA A 38 -0.16 -7.27 -14.27
C ALA A 38 -0.29 -6.31 -15.45
N ARG A 39 -0.01 -5.01 -15.25
CA ARG A 39 -0.03 -4.01 -16.32
C ARG A 39 1.06 -4.25 -17.37
N SER A 40 2.21 -4.77 -16.96
CA SER A 40 3.30 -5.16 -17.86
C SER A 40 3.02 -6.45 -18.64
N GLY A 41 1.93 -7.16 -18.33
CA GLY A 41 1.59 -8.45 -18.93
C GLY A 41 2.22 -9.66 -18.23
N GLY A 42 2.80 -9.46 -17.04
CA GLY A 42 3.40 -10.52 -16.24
C GLY A 42 2.43 -11.19 -15.28
N THR A 43 2.86 -12.32 -14.71
CA THR A 43 2.15 -13.06 -13.67
C THR A 43 2.96 -13.08 -12.37
N CYS A 44 2.26 -13.08 -11.24
CA CYS A 44 2.89 -13.14 -9.94
C CYS A 44 3.01 -14.60 -9.46
N HIS A 45 4.23 -15.03 -9.14
CA HIS A 45 4.50 -16.36 -8.59
C HIS A 45 5.18 -16.26 -7.23
N PHE A 46 4.63 -16.94 -6.22
CA PHE A 46 5.29 -17.08 -4.90
C PHE A 46 6.50 -18.01 -4.96
N SER A 47 6.50 -18.96 -5.89
CA SER A 47 7.60 -19.86 -6.21
C SER A 47 8.55 -19.25 -7.24
N SER A 48 9.46 -20.06 -7.79
CA SER A 48 10.24 -19.70 -8.98
C SER A 48 9.33 -19.45 -10.19
N CYS A 49 9.79 -18.56 -11.08
CA CYS A 49 9.14 -18.29 -12.36
C CYS A 49 9.22 -19.50 -13.30
N PRO A 50 8.23 -19.69 -14.20
CA PRO A 50 8.27 -20.73 -15.23
C PRO A 50 9.50 -20.61 -16.16
N LEU A 51 9.94 -21.73 -16.74
CA LEU A 51 11.21 -21.91 -17.47
C LEU A 51 11.46 -20.93 -18.64
N PHE A 52 10.41 -20.29 -19.17
CA PHE A 52 10.51 -19.35 -20.31
C PHE A 52 10.15 -17.92 -19.93
N THR A 53 10.12 -17.61 -18.63
CA THR A 53 9.77 -16.28 -18.13
C THR A 53 10.92 -15.69 -17.31
N LYS A 54 11.06 -14.38 -17.36
CA LYS A 54 12.09 -13.62 -16.66
C LYS A 54 11.48 -12.91 -15.46
N ILE A 55 12.25 -12.85 -14.37
CA ILE A 55 11.89 -12.05 -13.20
C ILE A 55 12.16 -10.57 -13.54
N GLU A 56 11.11 -9.78 -13.65
CA GLU A 56 11.18 -8.33 -13.90
C GLU A 56 10.92 -7.49 -12.62
N GLY A 57 10.42 -8.12 -11.56
CA GLY A 57 10.15 -7.43 -10.30
C GLY A 57 9.54 -8.32 -9.23
N THR A 58 8.80 -7.72 -8.32
CA THR A 58 8.09 -8.40 -7.23
C THR A 58 6.58 -8.16 -7.29
N CYS A 59 5.83 -8.97 -6.54
CA CYS A 59 4.41 -8.79 -6.28
C CYS A 59 4.10 -8.92 -4.78
N TYR A 60 2.96 -8.32 -4.38
CA TYR A 60 2.45 -8.34 -3.01
C TYR A 60 3.42 -7.79 -1.96
N GLY A 61 4.10 -6.70 -2.28
CA GLY A 61 5.09 -6.05 -1.41
C GLY A 61 6.36 -6.88 -1.24
N GLY A 62 6.82 -7.57 -2.30
CA GLY A 62 8.05 -8.37 -2.25
C GLY A 62 7.87 -9.85 -1.88
N LYS A 63 6.64 -10.32 -1.65
CA LYS A 63 6.37 -11.71 -1.24
C LYS A 63 6.38 -12.69 -2.40
N ALA A 64 6.12 -12.21 -3.60
CA ALA A 64 6.13 -12.99 -4.83
C ALA A 64 7.03 -12.32 -5.87
N LYS A 65 7.38 -13.07 -6.91
CA LYS A 65 8.15 -12.61 -8.06
C LYS A 65 7.20 -12.27 -9.20
N CYS A 66 7.46 -11.18 -9.89
CA CYS A 66 6.78 -10.85 -11.15
C CYS A 66 7.53 -11.51 -12.30
N CYS A 67 6.85 -12.40 -13.02
CA CYS A 67 7.40 -13.19 -14.13
C CYS A 67 6.75 -12.73 -15.44
N LEU A 68 7.55 -12.35 -16.44
CA LEU A 68 7.11 -12.04 -17.81
C LEU A 68 7.65 -13.06 -18.80
#